data_AF-A0A2R6IDT8-F1
#
_entry.id   AF-A0A2R6IDT8-F1
#
_cell.length_a   1.000
_cell.length_b   1.000
_cell.length_c   1.000
_cell.angle_alpha   90.00
_cell.angle_beta   90.00
_cell.angle_gamma   90.00
#
_symmetry.space_group_name_H-M   'P 1'
#
loop_
_entity.id
_entity.type
_entity.pdbx_description
1 polymer ?
#
loop_
_entity_poly.entity_id
_entity_poly.type
_entity_poly.pdbx_seq_one_letter_code
_entity_poly.pdbx_strand_id
1 'polypeptide(L)' 'MSSANEEVSNPVVRVLVSIRSSFVLFVMALGVALFLLGLAVTGEASGIFAVLGISAVIYGVLGKFALNLIGYS' A
#
# COMPACT_ATOMS: atom_id res chain seq x y z
N MET A 1 -32.16 18.94 -14.25
CA MET A 1 -31.95 18.42 -12.87
C MET A 1 -30.89 17.33 -12.94
N SER A 2 -29.60 17.67 -12.82
CA SER A 2 -28.50 16.71 -12.57
C SER A 2 -27.17 17.49 -12.41
N SER A 3 -27.08 18.37 -11.42
CA SER A 3 -25.85 19.13 -11.15
C SER A 3 -25.42 19.13 -9.68
N ALA A 4 -26.19 18.45 -8.81
CA ALA A 4 -25.86 18.34 -7.38
C ALA A 4 -25.09 17.06 -7.01
N ASN A 5 -24.99 16.08 -7.91
CA ASN A 5 -24.31 14.80 -7.63
C ASN A 5 -22.86 14.75 -8.13
N GLU A 6 -22.41 15.67 -8.99
CA GLU A 6 -21.01 15.68 -9.47
C GLU A 6 -20.04 16.26 -8.43
N GLU A 7 -20.45 17.23 -7.61
CA GLU A 7 -19.56 17.82 -6.59
C GLU A 7 -19.26 16.90 -5.40
N VAL A 8 -20.16 15.99 -5.03
CA VAL A 8 -19.95 15.04 -3.92
C VAL A 8 -18.95 13.93 -4.29
N SER A 9 -18.75 13.70 -5.60
CA SER A 9 -17.84 12.66 -6.10
C SER A 9 -16.35 12.98 -5.95
N ASN A 10 -15.98 14.26 -5.79
CA ASN A 10 -14.57 14.67 -5.73
C ASN A 10 -13.94 14.60 -4.32
N PRO A 11 -14.60 15.07 -3.23
CA PRO A 11 -14.03 15.03 -1.89
C PRO A 11 -14.01 13.61 -1.31
N VAL A 12 -15.09 12.84 -1.48
CA VAL A 12 -15.19 11.48 -0.91
C VAL A 12 -14.17 10.55 -1.56
N VAL A 13 -14.00 10.62 -2.88
CA VAL A 13 -13.00 9.82 -3.60
C VAL A 13 -11.58 10.22 -3.19
N ARG A 14 -11.28 11.53 -3.03
CA ARG A 14 -9.98 11.98 -2.52
C ARG A 14 -9.67 11.44 -1.13
N VAL A 15 -10.65 11.43 -0.22
CA VAL A 15 -10.48 10.87 1.13
C VAL A 15 -10.22 9.36 1.05
N LEU A 16 -10.99 8.62 0.25
CA LEU A 16 -10.80 7.18 0.06
C LEU A 16 -9.43 6.85 -0.55
N VAL A 17 -8.98 7.64 -1.53
CA VAL A 17 -7.65 7.54 -2.13
C VAL A 17 -6.55 7.82 -1.10
N SER A 18 -6.72 8.84 -0.26
CA SER A 18 -5.77 9.17 0.82
C SER A 18 -5.65 8.06 1.86
N ILE A 19 -6.78 7.48 2.28
CA ILE A 19 -6.81 6.33 3.19
C ILE A 19 -6.12 5.13 2.55
N ARG A 20 -6.43 4.82 1.28
CA ARG A 20 -5.79 3.72 0.55
C ARG A 20 -4.28 3.94 0.39
N SER A 21 -3.85 5.15 0.05
CA SER A 21 -2.44 5.49 -0.08
C SER A 21 -1.70 5.31 1.25
N SER A 22 -2.30 5.77 2.35
CA SER A 22 -1.77 5.57 3.71
C SER A 22 -1.66 4.09 4.08
N PHE A 23 -2.67 3.29 3.74
CA PHE A 23 -2.64 1.84 3.94
C PHE A 23 -1.53 1.17 3.13
N VAL A 24 -1.35 1.56 1.86
CA VAL A 24 -0.28 1.05 1.00
C VAL A 24 1.11 1.37 1.57
N LEU A 25 1.30 2.61 2.06
CA LEU A 25 2.55 3.01 2.73
C LEU A 25 2.79 2.20 4.01
N PHE A 26 1.74 1.97 4.80
CA PHE A 26 1.82 1.12 5.99
C PHE A 26 2.24 -0.31 5.65
N VAL A 27 1.64 -0.92 4.61
CA VAL A 27 2.01 -2.27 4.14
C VAL A 27 3.46 -2.30 3.66
N MET A 28 3.94 -1.28 2.96
CA MET A 28 5.36 -1.19 2.58
C MET A 28 6.27 -1.11 3.81
N ALA A 29 5.95 -0.27 4.79
CA ALA A 29 6.75 -0.14 6.01
C ALA A 29 6.79 -1.45 6.81
N LEU A 30 5.64 -2.13 6.92
CA LEU A 30 5.55 -3.45 7.54
C LEU A 30 6.36 -4.49 6.77
N GLY A 31 6.30 -4.47 5.43
CA GLY A 31 7.09 -5.35 4.57
C GLY A 31 8.59 -5.17 4.77
N VAL A 32 9.08 -3.93 4.83
CA VAL A 32 10.48 -3.63 5.15
C VAL A 32 10.84 -4.12 6.54
N ALA A 33 9.99 -3.89 7.54
CA ALA A 33 10.24 -4.34 8.91
C ALA A 33 10.32 -5.87 9.01
N LEU A 34 9.40 -6.60 8.36
CA LEU A 34 9.41 -8.07 8.32
C LEU A 34 10.64 -8.60 7.56
N PHE A 35 11.04 -7.95 6.47
CA PHE A 35 12.24 -8.33 5.74
C PHE A 35 13.49 -8.18 6.62
N LEU A 36 13.65 -7.03 7.29
CA LEU A 36 14.75 -6.79 8.22
C LEU A 36 14.74 -7.77 9.39
N LEU A 37 13.55 -8.10 9.92
CA LEU A 37 13.38 -9.13 10.94
C LEU A 37 13.83 -10.50 10.41
N GLY A 38 13.48 -10.85 9.17
CA GLY A 38 13.91 -12.09 8.53
C GLY A 38 15.44 -12.20 8.42
N LEU A 39 16.14 -11.09 8.20
CA LEU A 39 17.61 -11.06 8.20
C LEU A 39 18.22 -11.18 9.60
N ALA A 40 17.51 -10.74 10.64
CA ALA A 40 17.97 -10.78 12.03
C ALA A 40 17.69 -12.11 12.73
N VAL A 41 16.76 -12.92 12.21
CA VAL A 41 16.36 -14.21 12.78
C VAL A 41 17.04 -15.35 12.01
N THR A 42 17.38 -16.44 12.69
CA THR A 42 17.95 -17.65 12.08
C THR A 42 16.92 -18.78 11.96
N GLY A 43 17.16 -19.72 11.04
CA GLY A 43 16.31 -20.89 10.85
C GLY A 43 15.14 -20.64 9.89
N GLU A 44 14.16 -21.52 9.88
CA GLU A 44 13.05 -21.53 8.91
C GLU A 44 12.22 -20.23 8.93
N ALA A 45 12.09 -19.61 10.11
CA ALA A 45 11.40 -18.33 10.27
C ALA A 45 12.06 -17.19 9.47
N SER A 46 13.38 -17.23 9.25
CA SER A 46 14.12 -16.25 8.44
C SER A 46 13.56 -16.16 7.03
N GLY A 47 13.43 -17.32 6.36
CA GLY A 47 12.91 -17.39 5.00
C GLY A 47 11.46 -16.93 4.90
N ILE A 48 10.62 -17.32 5.87
CA ILE A 48 9.22 -16.92 5.91
C ILE A 48 9.09 -15.39 6.03
N PHE A 49 9.80 -14.78 6.97
CA PHE A 49 9.76 -13.33 7.16
C PHE A 49 10.34 -12.56 5.98
N ALA A 50 11.43 -13.05 5.37
CA ALA A 50 12.01 -12.44 4.18
C ALA A 50 11.02 -12.47 2.99
N VAL A 51 10.36 -13.60 2.74
CA VAL A 51 9.38 -13.75 1.65
C VAL A 51 8.13 -12.91 1.91
N LEU A 52 7.60 -12.91 3.14
CA LEU A 52 6.47 -12.06 3.50
C LEU A 52 6.81 -10.58 3.36
N GLY A 53 7.99 -10.19 3.83
CA GLY A 53 8.48 -8.82 3.74
C GLY A 53 8.61 -8.34 2.30
N ILE A 54 9.32 -9.10 1.45
CA ILE A 54 9.50 -8.73 0.05
C ILE A 54 8.16 -8.70 -0.71
N SER A 55 7.25 -9.64 -0.43
CA SER A 55 5.93 -9.71 -1.07
C SER A 55 5.07 -8.50 -0.71
N ALA A 56 5.10 -8.07 0.56
CA ALA A 56 4.40 -6.87 1.01
C ALA A 56 4.96 -5.59 0.37
N VAL A 57 6.28 -5.49 0.21
CA VAL A 57 6.91 -4.36 -0.50
C VAL A 57 6.49 -4.34 -1.97
N ILE A 58 6.54 -5.48 -2.67
CA ILE A 58 6.10 -5.58 -4.08
C ILE A 58 4.63 -5.18 -4.22
N TYR A 59 3.76 -5.69 -3.35
CA TYR A 59 2.35 -5.31 -3.32
C TYR A 59 2.18 -3.80 -3.16
N GLY A 60 2.92 -3.19 -2.25
CA GLY A 60 2.85 -1.76 -2.00
C GLY A 60 3.34 -0.91 -3.18
N VAL A 61 4.43 -1.33 -3.84
CA VAL A 61 4.95 -0.68 -5.06
C VAL A 61 3.92 -0.76 -6.19
N LEU A 62 3.34 -1.94 -6.43
CA LEU A 62 2.30 -2.13 -7.44
C LEU A 62 1.03 -1.32 -7.10
N GLY A 63 0.63 -1.27 -5.83
CA GLY A 63 -0.50 -0.47 -5.36
C GLY A 63 -0.29 1.03 -5.60
N LYS A 64 0.91 1.55 -5.30
CA LYS A 64 1.27 2.95 -5.56
C LYS A 64 1.34 3.25 -7.06
N PHE A 65 1.93 2.35 -7.84
CA PHE A 65 2.00 2.49 -9.29
C PHE A 65 0.61 2.49 -9.93
N ALA A 66 -0.30 1.61 -9.48
CA ALA A 66 -1.68 1.58 -9.93
C ALA A 66 -2.42 2.89 -9.63
N LEU A 67 -2.23 3.48 -8.45
CA LEU A 67 -2.81 4.78 -8.09
C LEU A 67 -2.30 5.91 -8.98
N ASN A 68 -0.98 5.95 -9.25
CA ASN A 68 -0.39 6.94 -10.14
C ASN A 68 -0.92 6.82 -11.58
N LEU A 69 -1.10 5.59 -12.10
CA LEU A 69 -1.64 5.35 -13.46
C LEU A 69 -3.05 5.89 -13.66
N ILE A 70 -3.87 5.89 -12.61
CA ILE A 70 -5.25 6.41 -12.66
C ILE A 70 -5.34 7.90 -12.28
N GLY A 71 -4.20 8.60 -12.20
CA GLY A 71 -4.14 10.05 -11.97
C GLY A 71 -4.24 10.47 -10.49
N TYR A 72 -4.11 9.52 -9.56
CA TYR A 72 -4.10 9.79 -8.12
C TYR A 72 -2.66 9.68 -7.59
N SER A 73 -1.97 10.83 -7.48
CA SER A 73 -0.59 10.96 -6.95
C SER A 73 -0.57 11.25 -5.46
#